data_AF-F0SDE0-F1
#
_entry.id   AF-F0SDE0-F1
#
_cell.length_a   1.000
_cell.length_b   1.000
_cell.length_c   1.000
_cell.angle_alpha   90.00
_cell.angle_beta   90.00
_cell.angle_gamma   90.00
#
_symmetry.space_group_name_H-M   'P 1'
#
loop_
_entity.id
_entity.type
_entity.pdbx_description
1 polymer ?
#
loop_
_entity_poly.entity_id
_entity_poly.type
_entity_poly.pdbx_seq_one_letter_code
_entity_poly.pdbx_strand_id
1 'polypeptide(L)'
;MQNYNPDKKKELSTLVEERHYGMLSLACYGILNLFWNIGKKINDEELHYQEGKQLIERISNEFVVYYGTLFSLENISRMKLFADNFPDVAIVEVFSSFLSWEHIQLLFDLEDYESRCLLMEVAIREGLNVNELKQRLNSMDLNGKKFKGFKRGFSKWKSDMLHHGFIQKKQGKLLFPNLFKPDSSNGYYLLMTSDPVNKVEELGVISDIIKIIEEFKANQTRFLNGYLNIAFYEIGEFINYRLKEGNHKKSELFNLSSDFAKEYGKSFIEGQINFFSVFAKSFEKELAGKLAYIVTWEHLLVILELETDESKLFFIKATARERLSVDGLREKIRNYVDAGVKFNSDNLTDMTDIFKIIFQEQKTLKSRGNIVEGTTQYIKYSEDVLITNLLPNIFQNKYFPLIQ
;
A
#
# COMPACT_ATOMS: atom_id res chain seq x y z
N MET A 1 27.84 -27.45 13.77
CA MET A 1 27.19 -27.34 12.44
C MET A 1 26.12 -28.41 12.37
N GLN A 2 24.89 -28.11 12.78
CA GLN A 2 23.82 -29.11 12.90
C GLN A 2 22.52 -28.56 12.30
N ASN A 3 21.99 -29.33 11.34
CA ASN A 3 20.61 -29.40 10.84
C ASN A 3 19.88 -28.08 10.63
N TYR A 4 20.32 -27.33 9.62
CA TYR A 4 19.46 -26.38 8.93
C TYR A 4 18.60 -27.15 7.92
N ASN A 5 17.27 -27.07 8.01
CA ASN A 5 16.39 -27.63 6.98
C ASN A 5 16.27 -26.61 5.82
N PRO A 6 16.87 -26.85 4.64
CA PRO A 6 16.87 -25.91 3.52
C PRO A 6 15.45 -25.56 3.03
N ASP A 7 14.46 -26.42 3.28
CA ASP A 7 13.08 -26.16 2.90
C ASP A 7 12.46 -25.02 3.72
N LYS A 8 12.77 -24.92 5.02
CA LYS A 8 12.24 -23.84 5.88
C LYS A 8 12.79 -22.47 5.50
N LYS A 9 14.09 -22.40 5.15
CA LYS A 9 14.71 -21.16 4.64
C LYS A 9 13.98 -20.66 3.43
N LYS A 10 13.86 -21.55 2.46
CA LYS A 10 13.28 -21.26 1.16
C LYS A 10 11.85 -20.78 1.30
N GLU A 11 11.05 -21.45 2.12
CA GLU A 11 9.67 -21.04 2.40
C GLU A 11 9.59 -19.65 3.03
N LEU A 12 10.43 -19.34 4.03
CA LEU A 12 10.42 -18.02 4.64
C LEU A 12 10.93 -16.92 3.69
N SER A 13 11.97 -17.22 2.90
CA SER A 13 12.47 -16.33 1.84
C SER A 13 11.37 -16.01 0.84
N THR A 14 10.62 -17.03 0.38
CA THR A 14 9.46 -16.84 -0.50
C THR A 14 8.40 -15.95 0.15
N LEU A 15 8.06 -16.15 1.43
CA LEU A 15 7.11 -15.29 2.14
C LEU A 15 7.57 -13.83 2.19
N VAL A 16 8.85 -13.60 2.50
CA VAL A 16 9.45 -12.25 2.57
C VAL A 16 9.39 -11.57 1.20
N GLU A 17 9.80 -12.27 0.14
CA GLU A 17 9.77 -11.77 -1.24
C GLU A 17 8.35 -11.48 -1.72
N GLU A 18 7.40 -12.40 -1.51
CA GLU A 18 5.99 -12.20 -1.87
C GLU A 18 5.40 -10.97 -1.17
N ARG A 19 5.72 -10.77 0.12
CA ARG A 19 5.27 -9.59 0.87
C ARG A 19 5.90 -8.30 0.35
N HIS A 20 7.20 -8.31 0.08
CA HIS A 20 7.89 -7.15 -0.49
C HIS A 20 7.34 -6.76 -1.87
N TYR A 21 7.13 -7.74 -2.77
CA TYR A 21 6.54 -7.51 -4.08
C TYR A 21 5.09 -7.03 -3.99
N GLY A 22 4.32 -7.49 -3.00
CA GLY A 22 3.00 -6.97 -2.68
C GLY A 22 3.02 -5.48 -2.32
N MET A 23 4.00 -5.04 -1.52
CA MET A 23 4.17 -3.62 -1.17
C MET A 23 4.49 -2.76 -2.40
N LEU A 24 5.43 -3.20 -3.25
CA LEU A 24 5.77 -2.51 -4.50
C LEU A 24 4.54 -2.39 -5.41
N SER A 25 3.75 -3.45 -5.51
CA SER A 25 2.54 -3.48 -6.31
C SER A 25 1.49 -2.47 -5.84
N LEU A 26 1.26 -2.39 -4.53
CA LEU A 26 0.32 -1.47 -3.92
C LEU A 26 0.74 0.00 -4.16
N ALA A 27 2.04 0.28 -4.04
CA ALA A 27 2.60 1.60 -4.30
C ALA A 27 2.46 2.00 -5.78
N CYS A 28 2.76 1.08 -6.71
CA CYS A 28 2.54 1.32 -8.15
C CYS A 28 1.06 1.53 -8.50
N TYR A 29 0.16 0.73 -7.92
CA TYR A 29 -1.27 0.93 -8.06
C TYR A 29 -1.68 2.33 -7.58
N GLY A 30 -1.19 2.72 -6.41
CA GLY A 30 -1.45 4.04 -5.85
C GLY A 30 -1.02 5.17 -6.77
N ILE A 31 0.23 5.17 -7.22
CA ILE A 31 0.79 6.28 -7.99
C ILE A 31 0.10 6.43 -9.35
N LEU A 32 -0.28 5.32 -9.99
CA LEU A 32 -1.04 5.37 -11.24
C LEU A 32 -2.44 5.97 -11.04
N ASN A 33 -3.14 5.59 -9.97
CA ASN A 33 -4.44 6.20 -9.65
C ASN A 33 -4.29 7.68 -9.31
N LEU A 34 -3.22 8.09 -8.60
CA LEU A 34 -2.92 9.50 -8.38
C LEU A 34 -2.80 10.23 -9.71
N PHE A 35 -1.95 9.75 -10.61
CA PHE A 35 -1.67 10.37 -11.89
C PHE A 35 -2.92 10.47 -12.77
N TRP A 36 -3.74 9.42 -12.79
CA TRP A 36 -5.01 9.44 -13.52
C TRP A 36 -5.97 10.49 -12.93
N ASN A 37 -6.13 10.53 -11.60
CA ASN A 37 -7.02 11.49 -10.93
C ASN A 37 -6.57 12.94 -11.15
N ILE A 38 -5.27 13.21 -11.10
CA ILE A 38 -4.70 14.53 -11.39
C ILE A 38 -4.98 14.90 -12.85
N GLY A 39 -4.70 14.00 -13.78
CA GLY A 39 -4.98 14.20 -15.21
C GLY A 39 -6.44 14.56 -15.46
N LYS A 40 -7.36 13.78 -14.87
CA LYS A 40 -8.79 14.03 -14.96
C LYS A 40 -9.17 15.39 -14.39
N LYS A 41 -8.68 15.72 -13.19
CA LYS A 41 -8.97 17.01 -12.55
C LYS A 41 -8.49 18.18 -13.41
N ILE A 42 -7.34 18.07 -14.06
CA ILE A 42 -6.85 19.11 -14.97
C ILE A 42 -7.73 19.20 -16.23
N ASN A 43 -8.11 18.06 -16.83
CA ASN A 43 -8.97 18.04 -18.02
C ASN A 43 -10.35 18.64 -17.75
N ASP A 44 -10.95 18.31 -16.61
CA ASP A 44 -12.25 18.86 -16.19
C ASP A 44 -12.18 20.39 -16.01
N GLU A 45 -11.07 20.90 -15.46
CA GLU A 45 -10.88 22.33 -15.19
C GLU A 45 -10.52 23.13 -16.44
N GLU A 46 -9.70 22.59 -17.35
CA GLU A 46 -9.33 23.27 -18.60
C GLU A 46 -10.53 23.63 -19.48
N LEU A 47 -11.63 22.89 -19.42
CA LEU A 47 -12.88 23.23 -20.09
C LEU A 47 -13.45 24.61 -19.66
N HIS A 48 -13.01 25.11 -18.51
CA HIS A 48 -13.45 26.38 -17.93
C HIS A 48 -12.41 27.51 -18.05
N TYR A 49 -11.18 27.22 -18.52
CA TYR A 49 -10.13 28.22 -18.69
C TYR A 49 -9.90 28.55 -20.17
N GLN A 50 -9.98 29.84 -20.53
CA GLN A 50 -9.67 30.31 -21.89
C GLN A 50 -8.21 30.05 -22.31
N GLU A 51 -7.32 29.75 -21.35
CA GLU A 51 -5.87 29.60 -21.57
C GLU A 51 -5.31 28.34 -20.87
N GLY A 52 -5.89 27.15 -21.13
CA GLY A 52 -5.50 25.87 -20.49
C GLY A 52 -3.99 25.58 -20.49
N LYS A 53 -3.24 25.98 -21.52
CA LYS A 53 -1.76 25.84 -21.56
C LYS A 53 -1.06 26.55 -20.39
N GLN A 54 -1.53 27.75 -20.02
CA GLN A 54 -0.96 28.49 -18.89
C GLN A 54 -1.27 27.84 -17.55
N LEU A 55 -2.34 27.03 -17.46
CA LEU A 55 -2.66 26.28 -16.25
C LEU A 55 -1.64 25.17 -16.01
N ILE A 56 -1.31 24.37 -17.02
CA ILE A 56 -0.34 23.27 -16.90
C ILE A 56 1.04 23.77 -16.49
N GLU A 57 1.51 24.85 -17.13
CA GLU A 57 2.81 25.46 -16.82
C GLU A 57 2.87 25.97 -15.38
N ARG A 58 1.79 26.59 -14.89
CA ARG A 58 1.68 27.00 -13.47
C ARG A 58 1.72 25.82 -12.52
N ILE A 59 0.89 24.80 -12.75
CA ILE A 59 0.86 23.56 -11.94
C ILE A 59 2.26 22.95 -11.87
N SER A 60 2.93 22.79 -13.02
CA SER A 60 4.26 22.20 -13.08
C SER A 60 5.29 23.03 -12.32
N ASN A 61 5.32 24.35 -12.52
CA ASN A 61 6.32 25.21 -11.89
C ASN A 61 6.23 25.15 -10.36
N GLU A 62 5.02 25.01 -9.84
CA GLU A 62 4.79 24.90 -8.41
C GLU A 62 5.07 23.49 -7.87
N PHE A 63 4.50 22.46 -8.48
CA PHE A 63 4.58 21.10 -7.94
C PHE A 63 5.96 20.47 -8.10
N VAL A 64 6.77 20.88 -9.07
CA VAL A 64 8.17 20.42 -9.13
C VAL A 64 8.95 20.88 -7.90
N VAL A 65 8.66 22.07 -7.35
CA VAL A 65 9.32 22.59 -6.16
C VAL A 65 8.94 21.78 -4.92
N TYR A 66 7.66 21.41 -4.79
CA TYR A 66 7.17 20.68 -3.61
C TYR A 66 7.38 19.17 -3.69
N TYR A 67 7.13 18.58 -4.85
CA TYR A 67 6.98 17.14 -5.01
C TYR A 67 7.99 16.51 -5.98
N GLY A 68 8.81 17.33 -6.65
CA GLY A 68 9.88 16.87 -7.53
C GLY A 68 9.46 16.55 -8.96
N THR A 69 10.35 15.85 -9.67
CA THR A 69 10.30 15.70 -11.14
C THR A 69 9.13 14.89 -11.68
N LEU A 70 8.41 14.14 -10.83
CA LEU A 70 7.15 13.49 -11.22
C LEU A 70 6.09 14.49 -11.67
N PHE A 71 6.21 15.76 -11.27
CA PHE A 71 5.26 16.83 -11.60
C PHE A 71 5.84 17.83 -12.61
N SER A 72 6.88 17.43 -13.37
CA SER A 72 7.39 18.22 -14.50
C SER A 72 6.30 18.48 -15.55
N LEU A 73 6.48 19.52 -16.36
CA LEU A 73 5.55 19.91 -17.41
C LEU A 73 5.19 18.74 -18.33
N GLU A 74 6.20 17.95 -18.68
CA GLU A 74 6.05 16.73 -19.49
C GLU A 74 5.20 15.67 -18.77
N ASN A 75 5.44 15.43 -17.48
CA ASN A 75 4.68 14.45 -16.72
C ASN A 75 3.25 14.91 -16.44
N ILE A 76 3.00 16.17 -16.11
CA ILE A 76 1.63 16.71 -15.96
C ILE A 76 0.86 16.58 -17.27
N SER A 77 1.50 16.91 -18.40
CA SER A 77 0.88 16.74 -19.73
C SER A 77 0.56 15.26 -20.01
N ARG A 78 1.44 14.35 -19.61
CA ARG A 78 1.19 12.90 -19.70
C ARG A 78 0.08 12.42 -18.76
N MET A 79 -0.06 12.99 -17.57
CA MET A 79 -1.17 12.67 -16.66
C MET A 79 -2.51 13.02 -17.30
N LYS A 80 -2.62 14.19 -17.94
CA LYS A 80 -3.79 14.57 -18.74
C LYS A 80 -4.10 13.56 -19.85
N LEU A 81 -3.07 13.24 -20.66
CA LEU A 81 -3.19 12.24 -21.71
C LEU A 81 -3.60 10.88 -21.16
N PHE A 82 -3.14 10.52 -19.96
CA PHE A 82 -3.52 9.28 -19.31
C PHE A 82 -5.03 9.24 -19.00
N ALA A 83 -5.58 10.32 -18.46
CA ALA A 83 -7.01 10.42 -18.19
C ALA A 83 -7.86 10.39 -19.47
N ASP A 84 -7.45 11.12 -20.52
CA ASP A 84 -8.18 11.16 -21.80
C ASP A 84 -8.11 9.83 -22.56
N ASN A 85 -6.94 9.18 -22.56
CA ASN A 85 -6.73 7.93 -23.28
C ASN A 85 -7.38 6.73 -22.57
N PHE A 86 -7.69 6.85 -21.27
CA PHE A 86 -8.30 5.79 -20.47
C PHE A 86 -9.43 6.34 -19.58
N PRO A 87 -10.57 6.73 -20.17
CA PRO A 87 -11.66 7.35 -19.42
C PRO A 87 -12.42 6.37 -18.52
N ASP A 88 -12.35 5.06 -18.79
CA ASP A 88 -12.99 4.02 -18.00
C ASP A 88 -12.13 3.65 -16.77
N VAL A 89 -12.56 4.13 -15.60
CA VAL A 89 -11.94 3.88 -14.30
C VAL A 89 -11.77 2.39 -14.01
N ALA A 90 -12.75 1.56 -14.39
CA ALA A 90 -12.71 0.15 -14.08
C ALA A 90 -11.56 -0.56 -14.82
N ILE A 91 -11.18 -0.06 -15.99
CA ILE A 91 -10.05 -0.56 -16.77
C ILE A 91 -8.73 -0.08 -16.17
N VAL A 92 -8.66 1.19 -15.77
CA VAL A 92 -7.50 1.76 -15.07
C VAL A 92 -7.19 1.01 -13.78
N GLU A 93 -8.20 0.66 -12.98
CA GLU A 93 -8.03 -0.14 -11.76
C GLU A 93 -7.35 -1.50 -12.03
N VAL A 94 -7.77 -2.19 -13.09
CA VAL A 94 -7.23 -3.52 -13.42
C VAL A 94 -5.76 -3.42 -13.81
N PHE A 95 -5.43 -2.48 -14.69
CA PHE A 95 -4.08 -2.37 -15.21
C PHE A 95 -3.09 -1.77 -14.22
N SER A 96 -3.55 -0.81 -13.40
CA SER A 96 -2.73 -0.21 -12.34
C SER A 96 -2.32 -1.23 -11.29
N SER A 97 -3.04 -2.36 -11.21
CA SER A 97 -2.66 -3.47 -10.34
C SER A 97 -1.40 -4.18 -10.81
N PHE A 98 -0.96 -4.03 -12.06
CA PHE A 98 0.13 -4.85 -12.65
C PHE A 98 1.18 -4.07 -13.44
N LEU A 99 0.88 -2.86 -13.89
CA LEU A 99 1.78 -2.06 -14.72
C LEU A 99 2.33 -0.86 -13.92
N SER A 100 3.49 -0.33 -14.32
CA SER A 100 4.03 0.93 -13.78
C SER A 100 3.73 2.11 -14.68
N TRP A 101 4.06 3.31 -14.19
CA TRP A 101 3.98 4.54 -14.97
C TRP A 101 4.72 4.46 -16.31
N GLU A 102 5.91 3.87 -16.33
CA GLU A 102 6.70 3.71 -17.56
C GLU A 102 6.03 2.77 -18.57
N HIS A 103 5.29 1.76 -18.11
CA HIS A 103 4.48 0.93 -19.02
C HIS A 103 3.34 1.76 -19.63
N ILE A 104 2.66 2.59 -18.83
CA ILE A 104 1.57 3.45 -19.30
C ILE A 104 2.09 4.47 -20.31
N GLN A 105 3.27 5.05 -20.08
CA GLN A 105 3.88 6.03 -20.97
C GLN A 105 4.10 5.48 -22.40
N LEU A 106 4.47 4.21 -22.54
CA LEU A 106 4.63 3.56 -23.86
C LEU A 106 3.33 3.47 -24.66
N LEU A 107 2.18 3.62 -24.01
CA LEU A 107 0.86 3.50 -24.66
C LEU A 107 0.38 4.82 -25.25
N PHE A 108 1.01 5.94 -24.89
CA PHE A 108 0.63 7.26 -25.42
C PHE A 108 0.98 7.41 -26.90
N ASP A 109 1.93 6.63 -27.40
CA ASP A 109 2.32 6.61 -28.81
C ASP A 109 1.29 5.90 -29.71
N LEU A 110 0.30 5.22 -29.12
CA LEU A 110 -0.76 4.53 -29.85
C LEU A 110 -1.92 5.48 -30.13
N GLU A 111 -2.45 5.46 -31.34
CA GLU A 111 -3.53 6.36 -31.78
C GLU A 111 -4.90 5.99 -31.17
N ASP A 112 -5.23 4.70 -31.14
CA ASP A 112 -6.57 4.23 -30.79
C ASP A 112 -6.64 3.47 -29.47
N TYR A 113 -7.83 3.52 -28.85
CA TYR A 113 -8.11 2.90 -27.56
C TYR A 113 -8.04 1.37 -27.58
N GLU A 114 -8.42 0.72 -28.69
CA GLU A 114 -8.39 -0.74 -28.79
C GLU A 114 -6.95 -1.25 -28.78
N SER A 115 -6.05 -0.60 -29.53
CA SER A 115 -4.62 -0.92 -29.55
C SER A 115 -3.98 -0.78 -28.17
N ARG A 116 -4.33 0.29 -27.43
CA ARG A 116 -3.85 0.49 -26.05
C ARG A 116 -4.29 -0.65 -25.13
N CYS A 117 -5.59 -0.98 -25.13
CA CYS A 117 -6.13 -2.06 -24.31
C CYS A 117 -5.54 -3.43 -24.67
N LEU A 118 -5.34 -3.69 -25.97
CA LEU A 118 -4.73 -4.92 -26.45
C LEU A 118 -3.30 -5.07 -25.97
N LEU A 119 -2.50 -4.00 -26.08
CA LEU A 119 -1.09 -4.05 -25.70
C LEU A 119 -0.92 -4.20 -24.19
N MET A 120 -1.81 -3.60 -23.39
CA MET A 120 -1.86 -3.82 -21.93
C MET A 120 -2.23 -5.25 -21.56
N GLU A 121 -3.21 -5.84 -22.23
CA GLU A 121 -3.58 -7.25 -22.04
C GLU A 121 -2.39 -8.18 -22.36
N VAL A 122 -1.65 -7.89 -23.43
CA VAL A 122 -0.43 -8.62 -23.79
C VAL A 122 0.65 -8.46 -22.73
N ALA A 123 0.90 -7.23 -22.26
CA ALA A 123 1.90 -6.96 -21.22
C ALA A 123 1.62 -7.78 -19.95
N ILE A 124 0.36 -7.83 -19.51
CA ILE A 124 -0.04 -8.54 -18.29
C ILE A 124 -0.02 -10.05 -18.49
N ARG A 125 -0.54 -10.55 -19.62
CA ARG A 125 -0.59 -11.99 -19.87
C ARG A 125 0.78 -12.63 -19.98
N GLU A 126 1.73 -11.92 -20.57
CA GLU A 126 3.08 -12.43 -20.83
C GLU A 126 4.10 -11.99 -19.76
N GLY A 127 3.70 -11.02 -18.91
CA GLY A 127 4.52 -10.46 -17.86
C GLY A 127 5.69 -9.65 -18.41
N LEU A 128 5.42 -8.85 -19.44
CA LEU A 128 6.43 -8.05 -20.13
C LEU A 128 6.89 -6.90 -19.23
N ASN A 129 8.19 -6.76 -19.04
CA ASN A 129 8.75 -5.54 -18.47
C ASN A 129 8.71 -4.38 -19.50
N VAL A 130 9.06 -3.16 -19.08
CA VAL A 130 9.00 -1.94 -19.91
C VAL A 130 9.77 -2.11 -21.23
N ASN A 131 10.98 -2.70 -21.19
CA ASN A 131 11.80 -2.89 -22.38
C ASN A 131 11.20 -3.94 -23.32
N GLU A 132 10.70 -5.04 -22.77
CA GLU A 132 10.02 -6.08 -23.55
C GLU A 132 8.72 -5.57 -24.17
N LEU A 133 7.95 -4.74 -23.44
CA LEU A 133 6.76 -4.10 -23.95
C LEU A 133 7.09 -3.14 -25.10
N LYS A 134 8.18 -2.37 -24.98
CA LYS A 134 8.66 -1.50 -26.05
C LYS A 134 9.10 -2.29 -27.29
N GLN A 135 9.79 -3.40 -27.11
CA GLN A 135 10.13 -4.31 -28.22
C GLN A 135 8.87 -4.91 -28.86
N ARG A 136 7.87 -5.28 -28.05
CA ARG A 136 6.59 -5.78 -28.52
C ARG A 136 5.85 -4.73 -29.33
N LEU A 137 5.79 -3.49 -28.85
CA LEU A 137 5.19 -2.35 -29.57
C LEU A 137 5.81 -2.17 -30.95
N ASN A 138 7.15 -2.22 -31.05
CA ASN A 138 7.87 -2.03 -32.32
C ASN A 138 7.72 -3.20 -33.32
N SER A 139 7.45 -4.41 -32.84
CA SER A 139 7.38 -5.63 -33.68
C SER A 139 5.96 -6.07 -34.01
N MET A 140 4.98 -5.64 -33.20
CA MET A 140 3.59 -6.03 -33.37
C MET A 140 2.92 -5.14 -34.41
N ASP A 141 2.50 -5.72 -35.53
CA ASP A 141 1.54 -5.04 -36.40
C ASP A 141 0.19 -4.96 -35.68
N LEU A 142 -0.15 -3.75 -35.22
CA LEU A 142 -1.40 -3.45 -34.53
C LEU A 142 -2.52 -3.12 -35.52
N ASN A 143 -2.20 -2.88 -36.79
CA ASN A 143 -3.19 -2.54 -37.81
C ASN A 143 -4.19 -3.68 -38.00
N GLY A 144 -5.47 -3.39 -37.78
CA GLY A 144 -6.58 -4.35 -37.93
C GLY A 144 -6.70 -5.37 -36.80
N LYS A 145 -5.84 -5.36 -35.77
CA LYS A 145 -6.02 -6.20 -34.58
C LYS A 145 -7.04 -5.58 -33.63
N LYS A 146 -8.26 -6.11 -33.66
CA LYS A 146 -9.30 -5.67 -32.74
C LYS A 146 -9.06 -6.17 -31.31
N PHE A 147 -9.28 -5.30 -30.34
CA PHE A 147 -9.35 -5.71 -28.94
C PHE A 147 -10.56 -6.63 -28.73
N LYS A 148 -10.32 -7.82 -28.18
CA LYS A 148 -11.37 -8.85 -27.98
C LYS A 148 -11.65 -9.13 -26.51
N GLY A 149 -11.00 -8.40 -25.59
CA GLY A 149 -11.07 -8.68 -24.15
C GLY A 149 -12.50 -8.66 -23.62
N PHE A 150 -13.33 -7.70 -24.05
CA PHE A 150 -14.71 -7.58 -23.58
C PHE A 150 -15.73 -8.49 -24.27
N LYS A 151 -15.31 -9.40 -25.18
CA LYS A 151 -16.24 -10.30 -25.88
C LYS A 151 -17.12 -11.14 -24.94
N ARG A 152 -16.61 -11.47 -23.75
CA ARG A 152 -17.33 -12.24 -22.71
C ARG A 152 -17.78 -11.36 -21.55
N GLY A 153 -17.78 -10.04 -21.73
CA GLY A 153 -18.10 -9.03 -20.70
C GLY A 153 -16.88 -8.60 -19.87
N PHE A 154 -16.97 -7.38 -19.32
CA PHE A 154 -15.92 -6.77 -18.51
C PHE A 154 -15.53 -7.62 -17.29
N SER A 155 -16.48 -8.18 -16.56
CA SER A 155 -16.19 -8.99 -15.37
C SER A 155 -15.32 -10.22 -15.69
N LYS A 156 -15.58 -10.88 -16.83
CA LYS A 156 -14.78 -12.04 -17.24
C LYS A 156 -13.37 -11.61 -17.65
N TRP A 157 -13.25 -10.50 -18.36
CA TRP A 157 -11.97 -9.91 -18.72
C TRP A 157 -11.15 -9.49 -17.49
N LYS A 158 -11.77 -8.77 -16.54
CA LYS A 158 -11.14 -8.38 -15.26
C LYS A 158 -10.62 -9.61 -14.51
N SER A 159 -11.43 -10.66 -14.38
CA SER A 159 -11.01 -11.91 -13.75
C SER A 159 -9.82 -12.55 -14.45
N ASP A 160 -9.77 -12.51 -15.79
CA ASP A 160 -8.68 -13.07 -16.59
C ASP A 160 -7.37 -12.27 -16.41
N MET A 161 -7.46 -10.94 -16.45
CA MET A 161 -6.32 -10.05 -16.24
C MET A 161 -5.76 -10.19 -14.83
N LEU A 162 -6.63 -10.25 -13.82
CA LEU A 162 -6.22 -10.49 -12.44
C LEU A 162 -5.50 -11.84 -12.32
N HIS A 163 -6.07 -12.91 -12.88
CA HIS A 163 -5.48 -14.25 -12.85
C HIS A 163 -4.06 -14.26 -13.45
N HIS A 164 -3.91 -13.74 -14.67
CA HIS A 164 -2.62 -13.69 -15.34
C HIS A 164 -1.62 -12.79 -14.61
N GLY A 165 -2.03 -11.58 -14.24
CA GLY A 165 -1.14 -10.64 -13.56
C GLY A 165 -0.62 -11.18 -12.23
N PHE A 166 -1.45 -11.85 -11.43
CA PHE A 166 -0.99 -12.50 -10.19
C PHE A 166 -0.05 -13.67 -10.45
N ILE A 167 -0.25 -14.46 -11.52
CA ILE A 167 0.69 -15.51 -11.93
C ILE A 167 2.05 -14.90 -12.28
N GLN A 168 2.06 -13.82 -13.09
CA GLN A 168 3.32 -13.18 -13.49
C GLN A 168 4.10 -12.63 -12.29
N LYS A 169 3.40 -12.01 -11.33
CA LYS A 169 4.02 -11.53 -10.09
C LYS A 169 4.64 -12.63 -9.25
N LYS A 170 3.97 -13.78 -9.12
CA LYS A 170 4.53 -14.96 -8.44
C LYS A 170 5.78 -15.50 -9.12
N GLN A 171 5.98 -15.22 -10.41
CA GLN A 171 7.17 -15.58 -11.17
C GLN A 171 8.27 -14.49 -11.14
N GLY A 172 8.10 -13.45 -10.33
CA GLY A 172 9.05 -12.34 -10.25
C GLY A 172 9.00 -11.37 -11.44
N LYS A 173 7.92 -11.40 -12.23
CA LYS A 173 7.68 -10.45 -13.33
C LYS A 173 6.72 -9.34 -12.90
N LEU A 174 6.67 -8.26 -13.70
CA LEU A 174 5.84 -7.09 -13.39
C LEU A 174 6.14 -6.51 -12.00
N LEU A 175 7.44 -6.52 -11.66
CA LEU A 175 7.98 -6.00 -10.41
C LEU A 175 8.62 -4.62 -10.62
N PHE A 176 8.69 -3.86 -9.53
CA PHE A 176 9.18 -2.48 -9.53
C PHE A 176 10.28 -2.29 -8.45
N PRO A 177 11.36 -3.07 -8.49
CA PRO A 177 12.27 -3.26 -7.33
C PRO A 177 12.91 -1.97 -6.82
N ASN A 178 13.04 -0.94 -7.65
CA ASN A 178 13.68 0.32 -7.28
C ASN A 178 12.70 1.38 -6.75
N LEU A 179 11.39 1.10 -6.68
CA LEU A 179 10.37 2.11 -6.35
C LEU A 179 10.60 2.76 -4.97
N PHE A 180 11.11 2.01 -4.00
CA PHE A 180 11.35 2.50 -2.64
C PHE A 180 12.78 2.97 -2.39
N LYS A 181 13.66 2.89 -3.39
CA LYS A 181 15.08 3.21 -3.22
C LYS A 181 15.24 4.68 -2.78
N PRO A 182 15.97 4.98 -1.69
CA PRO A 182 16.20 6.34 -1.21
C PRO A 182 17.22 7.05 -2.10
N ASP A 183 16.74 7.52 -3.24
CA ASP A 183 17.54 8.11 -4.31
C ASP A 183 16.91 9.44 -4.70
N SER A 184 17.72 10.49 -4.80
CA SER A 184 17.23 11.82 -5.20
C SER A 184 16.76 11.89 -6.65
N SER A 185 17.06 10.88 -7.47
CA SER A 185 16.47 10.70 -8.80
C SER A 185 15.15 9.91 -8.78
N ASN A 186 14.83 9.24 -7.67
CA ASN A 186 13.60 8.47 -7.55
C ASN A 186 12.44 9.40 -7.18
N GLY A 187 11.65 9.74 -8.21
CA GLY A 187 10.50 10.62 -8.08
C GLY A 187 9.45 10.12 -7.07
N TYR A 188 9.22 8.81 -6.96
CA TYR A 188 8.26 8.26 -6.00
C TYR A 188 8.74 8.46 -4.57
N TYR A 189 10.02 8.19 -4.31
CA TYR A 189 10.64 8.43 -3.01
C TYR A 189 10.54 9.91 -2.64
N LEU A 190 10.93 10.82 -3.54
CA LEU A 190 10.85 12.27 -3.31
C LEU A 190 9.43 12.73 -2.98
N LEU A 191 8.44 12.31 -3.77
CA LEU A 191 7.03 12.61 -3.52
C LEU A 191 6.62 12.13 -2.12
N MET A 192 6.91 10.89 -1.79
CA MET A 192 6.53 10.32 -0.49
C MET A 192 7.22 11.02 0.67
N THR A 193 8.47 11.47 0.52
CA THR A 193 9.24 12.16 1.58
C THR A 193 9.06 13.67 1.64
N SER A 194 8.37 14.28 0.68
CA SER A 194 8.13 15.72 0.65
C SER A 194 7.33 16.22 1.86
N ASP A 195 7.64 17.43 2.33
CA ASP A 195 6.87 18.08 3.38
C ASP A 195 5.43 18.36 2.91
N PRO A 196 4.43 18.28 3.79
CA PRO A 196 3.06 18.64 3.46
C PRO A 196 2.94 20.11 3.03
N VAL A 197 2.26 20.35 1.92
CA VAL A 197 2.02 21.72 1.44
C VAL A 197 0.79 22.30 2.15
N ASN A 198 1.00 23.22 3.09
CA ASN A 198 -0.05 23.88 3.88
C ASN A 198 -0.41 25.28 3.35
N LYS A 199 -0.57 25.43 2.04
CA LYS A 199 -1.04 26.70 1.45
C LYS A 199 -2.56 26.80 1.57
N VAL A 200 -3.02 27.50 2.61
CA VAL A 200 -4.45 27.75 2.88
C VAL A 200 -5.04 28.81 1.93
N GLU A 201 -4.20 29.58 1.23
CA GLU A 201 -4.63 30.78 0.47
C GLU A 201 -4.86 30.54 -1.02
N GLU A 202 -4.43 29.41 -1.58
CA GLU A 202 -4.69 29.10 -2.99
C GLU A 202 -6.09 28.50 -3.15
N LEU A 203 -6.91 29.14 -3.99
CA LEU A 203 -8.23 28.67 -4.39
C LEU A 203 -8.17 28.11 -5.82
N GLY A 204 -8.93 27.04 -6.08
CA GLY A 204 -9.09 26.43 -7.39
C GLY A 204 -8.26 25.15 -7.59
N VAL A 205 -8.06 24.78 -8.85
CA VAL A 205 -7.51 23.48 -9.27
C VAL A 205 -6.16 23.09 -8.63
N ILE A 206 -5.26 24.06 -8.38
CA ILE A 206 -3.96 23.78 -7.73
C ILE A 206 -4.18 23.26 -6.31
N SER A 207 -5.03 23.95 -5.53
CA SER A 207 -5.40 23.57 -4.16
C SER A 207 -6.07 22.19 -4.11
N ASP A 208 -6.97 21.93 -5.06
CA ASP A 208 -7.64 20.63 -5.17
C ASP A 208 -6.63 19.51 -5.46
N ILE A 209 -5.66 19.74 -6.35
CA ILE A 209 -4.64 18.73 -6.66
C ILE A 209 -3.67 18.53 -5.48
N ILE A 210 -3.26 19.60 -4.78
CA ILE A 210 -2.48 19.46 -3.54
C ILE A 210 -3.22 18.55 -2.56
N LYS A 211 -4.52 18.76 -2.39
CA LYS A 211 -5.35 17.93 -1.50
C LYS A 211 -5.37 16.46 -1.94
N ILE A 212 -5.52 16.20 -3.23
CA ILE A 212 -5.43 14.84 -3.80
C ILE A 212 -4.06 14.20 -3.52
N ILE A 213 -2.97 14.96 -3.66
CA ILE A 213 -1.60 14.49 -3.42
C ILE A 213 -1.37 14.18 -1.93
N GLU A 214 -1.77 15.06 -1.02
CA GLU A 214 -1.59 14.84 0.42
C GLU A 214 -2.47 13.69 0.93
N GLU A 215 -3.71 13.56 0.44
CA GLU A 215 -4.57 12.40 0.71
C GLU A 215 -3.95 11.10 0.18
N PHE A 216 -3.32 11.14 -1.00
CA PHE A 216 -2.57 10.02 -1.53
C PHE A 216 -1.39 9.64 -0.63
N LYS A 217 -0.54 10.59 -0.23
CA LYS A 217 0.63 10.36 0.63
C LYS A 217 0.22 9.74 1.98
N ALA A 218 -0.84 10.25 2.59
CA ALA A 218 -1.38 9.72 3.84
C ALA A 218 -1.90 8.27 3.67
N ASN A 219 -2.70 8.02 2.62
CA ASN A 219 -3.22 6.69 2.33
C ASN A 219 -2.11 5.68 2.02
N GLN A 220 -1.12 6.05 1.19
CA GLN A 220 0.03 5.20 0.88
C GLN A 220 0.82 4.86 2.13
N THR A 221 1.12 5.84 2.97
CA THR A 221 1.79 5.64 4.26
C THR A 221 1.05 4.61 5.11
N ARG A 222 -0.26 4.77 5.28
CA ARG A 222 -1.09 3.83 6.03
C ARG A 222 -1.06 2.43 5.45
N PHE A 223 -1.29 2.29 4.14
CA PHE A 223 -1.40 0.97 3.52
C PHE A 223 -0.05 0.23 3.54
N LEU A 224 1.05 0.92 3.24
CA LEU A 224 2.39 0.35 3.27
C LEU A 224 2.82 -0.02 4.70
N ASN A 225 2.48 0.80 5.70
CA ASN A 225 2.70 0.48 7.11
C ASN A 225 1.96 -0.80 7.52
N GLY A 226 0.66 -0.89 7.21
CA GLY A 226 -0.12 -2.08 7.51
C GLY A 226 0.42 -3.33 6.81
N TYR A 227 0.81 -3.20 5.54
CA TYR A 227 1.37 -4.32 4.79
C TYR A 227 2.72 -4.80 5.36
N LEU A 228 3.57 -3.87 5.80
CA LEU A 228 4.83 -4.17 6.48
C LEU A 228 4.58 -4.90 7.81
N ASN A 229 3.71 -4.37 8.65
CA ASN A 229 3.37 -4.97 9.94
C ASN A 229 2.74 -6.36 9.77
N ILE A 230 1.85 -6.56 8.80
CA ILE A 230 1.29 -7.88 8.48
C ILE A 230 2.37 -8.84 8.00
N ALA A 231 3.34 -8.39 7.19
CA ALA A 231 4.47 -9.22 6.81
C ALA A 231 5.24 -9.72 8.04
N PHE A 232 5.55 -8.81 8.98
CA PHE A 232 6.20 -9.16 10.24
C PHE A 232 5.36 -10.12 11.11
N TYR A 233 4.04 -9.96 11.15
CA TYR A 233 3.13 -10.89 11.82
C TYR A 233 3.22 -12.30 11.22
N GLU A 234 3.12 -12.43 9.89
CA GLU A 234 3.13 -13.74 9.24
C GLU A 234 4.48 -14.43 9.28
N ILE A 235 5.57 -13.67 9.22
CA ILE A 235 6.92 -14.17 9.51
C ILE A 235 6.95 -14.73 10.94
N GLY A 236 6.34 -14.03 11.89
CA GLY A 236 6.13 -14.50 13.25
C GLY A 236 5.33 -15.80 13.35
N GLU A 237 4.20 -15.91 12.64
CA GLU A 237 3.40 -17.14 12.56
C GLU A 237 4.24 -18.30 12.03
N PHE A 238 5.00 -18.07 10.95
CA PHE A 238 5.89 -19.05 10.36
C PHE A 238 6.94 -19.54 11.37
N ILE A 239 7.60 -18.61 12.06
CA ILE A 239 8.60 -18.90 13.09
C ILE A 239 7.99 -19.75 14.20
N ASN A 240 6.82 -19.36 14.70
CA ASN A 240 6.15 -20.02 15.82
C ASN A 240 5.67 -21.42 15.48
N TYR A 241 5.22 -21.63 14.25
CA TYR A 241 4.70 -22.93 13.81
C TYR A 241 5.80 -23.89 13.33
N ARG A 242 6.86 -23.38 12.68
CA ARG A 242 7.87 -24.21 11.99
C ARG A 242 9.17 -24.42 12.77
N LEU A 243 9.48 -23.61 13.77
CA LEU A 243 10.65 -23.82 14.63
C LEU A 243 10.25 -24.59 15.90
N LYS A 244 10.90 -25.72 16.16
CA LYS A 244 10.59 -26.59 17.32
C LYS A 244 11.03 -25.91 18.62
N GLU A 245 10.17 -25.90 19.63
CA GLU A 245 10.44 -25.33 20.97
C GLU A 245 11.69 -25.95 21.64
N GLY A 246 12.36 -25.19 22.50
CA GLY A 246 13.57 -25.60 23.25
C GLY A 246 14.90 -25.01 22.75
N ASN A 247 16.05 -25.53 23.22
CA ASN A 247 17.39 -25.01 22.88
C ASN A 247 17.70 -25.01 21.37
N HIS A 248 17.06 -25.90 20.62
CA HIS A 248 17.16 -25.94 19.16
C HIS A 248 16.50 -24.72 18.49
N LYS A 249 15.43 -24.17 19.09
CA LYS A 249 14.76 -22.95 18.58
C LYS A 249 15.70 -21.76 18.56
N LYS A 250 16.45 -21.57 19.64
CA LYS A 250 17.37 -20.42 19.79
C LYS A 250 18.51 -20.47 18.77
N SER A 251 19.09 -21.65 18.55
CA SER A 251 20.14 -21.82 17.54
C SER A 251 19.60 -21.72 16.11
N GLU A 252 18.41 -22.26 15.82
CA GLU A 252 17.75 -22.11 14.50
C GLU A 252 17.42 -20.64 14.23
N LEU A 253 16.87 -19.90 15.20
CA LEU A 253 16.57 -18.48 15.09
C LEU A 253 17.82 -17.63 14.85
N PHE A 254 18.91 -17.91 15.57
CA PHE A 254 20.19 -17.22 15.39
C PHE A 254 20.72 -17.40 13.95
N ASN A 255 20.72 -18.64 13.45
CA ASN A 255 21.18 -18.93 12.09
C ASN A 255 20.29 -18.25 11.04
N LEU A 256 18.96 -18.35 11.21
CA LEU A 256 17.99 -17.71 10.33
C LEU A 256 18.16 -16.19 10.29
N SER A 257 18.34 -15.58 11.47
CA SER A 257 18.62 -14.16 11.58
C SER A 257 19.93 -13.76 10.90
N SER A 258 21.01 -14.50 11.13
CA SER A 258 22.31 -14.21 10.52
C SER A 258 22.23 -14.24 8.99
N ASP A 259 21.52 -15.21 8.44
CA ASP A 259 21.32 -15.37 7.01
C ASP A 259 20.41 -14.26 6.45
N PHE A 260 19.24 -14.05 7.04
CA PHE A 260 18.25 -13.08 6.56
C PHE A 260 18.73 -11.64 6.74
N ALA A 261 19.50 -11.34 7.79
CA ALA A 261 20.09 -10.03 7.97
C ALA A 261 21.10 -9.68 6.85
N LYS A 262 21.80 -10.69 6.30
CA LYS A 262 22.69 -10.52 5.14
C LYS A 262 21.91 -10.38 3.84
N GLU A 263 20.81 -11.11 3.70
CA GLU A 263 20.05 -11.23 2.45
C GLU A 263 19.02 -10.10 2.27
N TYR A 264 18.33 -9.72 3.34
CA TYR A 264 17.21 -8.76 3.31
C TYR A 264 17.44 -7.52 4.19
N GLY A 265 18.54 -7.47 4.93
CA GLY A 265 18.98 -6.30 5.69
C GLY A 265 18.53 -6.27 7.15
N LYS A 266 18.66 -5.08 7.76
CA LYS A 266 18.64 -4.90 9.22
C LYS A 266 17.31 -5.22 9.92
N SER A 267 16.21 -5.35 9.18
CA SER A 267 14.92 -5.78 9.73
C SER A 267 14.94 -7.22 10.24
N PHE A 268 15.93 -8.03 9.85
CA PHE A 268 16.00 -9.46 10.19
C PHE A 268 17.11 -9.80 11.20
N ILE A 269 17.62 -8.82 11.94
CA ILE A 269 18.53 -9.09 13.07
C ILE A 269 17.82 -9.83 14.22
N GLU A 270 18.57 -10.52 15.08
CA GLU A 270 18.02 -11.51 16.02
C GLU A 270 16.96 -10.91 16.94
N GLY A 271 17.23 -9.71 17.45
CA GLY A 271 16.27 -8.97 18.28
C GLY A 271 14.94 -8.71 17.59
N GLN A 272 14.94 -8.40 16.29
CA GLN A 272 13.71 -8.11 15.52
C GLN A 272 12.90 -9.37 15.22
N ILE A 273 13.58 -10.46 14.87
CA ILE A 273 12.92 -11.74 14.60
C ILE A 273 12.16 -12.25 15.83
N ASN A 274 12.70 -12.02 17.03
CA ASN A 274 11.98 -12.35 18.26
C ASN A 274 10.67 -11.55 18.38
N PHE A 275 10.68 -10.25 18.06
CA PHE A 275 9.48 -9.43 18.07
C PHE A 275 8.43 -9.89 17.05
N PHE A 276 8.83 -10.39 15.87
CA PHE A 276 7.89 -11.01 14.92
C PHE A 276 7.14 -12.18 15.58
N SER A 277 7.89 -13.07 16.23
CA SER A 277 7.34 -14.20 16.98
C SER A 277 6.40 -13.75 18.11
N VAL A 278 6.82 -12.76 18.92
CA VAL A 278 6.01 -12.21 20.01
C VAL A 278 4.73 -11.54 19.49
N PHE A 279 4.81 -10.82 18.36
CA PHE A 279 3.66 -10.18 17.74
C PHE A 279 2.61 -11.22 17.33
N ALA A 280 3.04 -12.29 16.67
CA ALA A 280 2.18 -13.38 16.26
C ALA A 280 1.55 -14.15 17.43
N LYS A 281 2.23 -14.27 18.57
CA LYS A 281 1.68 -14.90 19.78
C LYS A 281 0.72 -14.00 20.55
N SER A 282 0.94 -12.68 20.51
CA SER A 282 0.20 -11.72 21.35
C SER A 282 -1.18 -11.38 20.80
N PHE A 283 -1.42 -11.57 19.50
CA PHE A 283 -2.69 -11.20 18.88
C PHE A 283 -3.16 -12.25 17.88
N GLU A 284 -4.45 -12.55 17.92
CA GLU A 284 -5.10 -13.32 16.87
C GLU A 284 -5.01 -12.59 15.53
N LYS A 285 -4.98 -13.36 14.44
CA LYS A 285 -4.73 -12.87 13.07
C LYS A 285 -5.65 -11.73 12.65
N GLU A 286 -6.94 -11.84 12.96
CA GLU A 286 -7.92 -10.80 12.61
C GLU A 286 -7.61 -9.49 13.34
N LEU A 287 -7.27 -9.56 14.62
CA LEU A 287 -6.93 -8.40 15.43
C LEU A 287 -5.58 -7.81 14.98
N ALA A 288 -4.55 -8.62 14.78
CA ALA A 288 -3.25 -8.17 14.29
C ALA A 288 -3.37 -7.44 12.94
N GLY A 289 -4.17 -7.97 12.02
CA GLY A 289 -4.44 -7.33 10.73
C GLY A 289 -5.08 -5.95 10.87
N LYS A 290 -5.90 -5.73 11.90
CA LYS A 290 -6.50 -4.43 12.20
C LYS A 290 -5.49 -3.47 12.87
N LEU A 291 -4.72 -3.95 13.85
CA LEU A 291 -3.72 -3.17 14.57
C LEU A 291 -2.56 -2.72 13.65
N ALA A 292 -2.25 -3.52 12.63
CA ALA A 292 -1.18 -3.26 11.68
C ALA A 292 -1.29 -1.88 11.00
N TYR A 293 -2.50 -1.35 10.80
CA TYR A 293 -2.72 -0.08 10.08
C TYR A 293 -2.76 1.15 10.99
N ILE A 294 -2.78 1.00 12.32
CA ILE A 294 -3.02 2.12 13.25
C ILE A 294 -1.76 2.55 14.01
N VAL A 295 -0.75 1.69 14.09
CA VAL A 295 0.53 1.97 14.75
C VAL A 295 1.68 1.50 13.86
N THR A 296 2.83 2.18 13.95
CA THR A 296 4.03 1.75 13.20
C THR A 296 4.72 0.57 13.88
N TRP A 297 5.59 -0.13 13.14
CA TRP A 297 6.42 -1.18 13.73
C TRP A 297 7.24 -0.68 14.92
N GLU A 298 7.73 0.56 14.89
CA GLU A 298 8.50 1.14 16.01
C GLU A 298 7.68 1.31 17.30
N HIS A 299 6.38 1.62 17.16
CA HIS A 299 5.47 1.62 18.31
C HIS A 299 5.22 0.18 18.79
N LEU A 300 5.01 -0.76 17.87
CA LEU A 300 4.80 -2.17 18.22
C LEU A 300 6.00 -2.75 18.99
N LEU A 301 7.23 -2.39 18.65
CA LEU A 301 8.41 -2.82 19.42
C LEU A 301 8.33 -2.43 20.90
N VAL A 302 7.85 -1.22 21.22
CA VAL A 302 7.67 -0.77 22.61
C VAL A 302 6.47 -1.49 23.26
N ILE A 303 5.37 -1.62 22.53
CA ILE A 303 4.14 -2.23 23.04
C ILE A 303 4.33 -3.72 23.31
N LEU A 304 5.02 -4.46 22.45
CA LEU A 304 5.18 -5.91 22.57
C LEU A 304 6.05 -6.33 23.76
N GLU A 305 6.79 -5.40 24.37
CA GLU A 305 7.52 -5.63 25.62
C GLU A 305 6.61 -5.64 26.86
N LEU A 306 5.37 -5.16 26.74
CA LEU A 306 4.43 -5.13 27.85
C LEU A 306 3.95 -6.55 28.22
N GLU A 307 3.75 -6.77 29.51
CA GLU A 307 3.49 -8.11 30.06
C GLU A 307 2.11 -8.67 29.68
N THR A 308 1.07 -7.83 29.68
CA THR A 308 -0.32 -8.28 29.51
C THR A 308 -0.92 -7.81 28.19
N ASP A 309 -1.77 -8.63 27.58
CA ASP A 309 -2.43 -8.27 26.31
C ASP A 309 -3.37 -7.07 26.49
N GLU A 310 -3.97 -6.91 27.66
CA GLU A 310 -4.76 -5.74 28.05
C GLU A 310 -3.95 -4.45 27.97
N SER A 311 -2.73 -4.45 28.53
CA SER A 311 -1.86 -3.28 28.50
C SER A 311 -1.41 -2.97 27.07
N LYS A 312 -1.08 -4.00 26.27
CA LYS A 312 -0.73 -3.83 24.87
C LYS A 312 -1.84 -3.15 24.07
N LEU A 313 -3.07 -3.65 24.19
CA LEU A 313 -4.22 -3.08 23.49
C LEU A 313 -4.50 -1.64 23.95
N PHE A 314 -4.42 -1.38 25.25
CA PHE A 314 -4.62 -0.04 25.80
C PHE A 314 -3.65 0.96 25.19
N PHE A 315 -2.36 0.64 25.18
CA PHE A 315 -1.34 1.55 24.66
C PHE A 315 -1.39 1.68 23.14
N ILE A 316 -1.80 0.64 22.39
CA ILE A 316 -2.08 0.81 20.95
C ILE A 316 -3.18 1.85 20.71
N LYS A 317 -4.29 1.73 21.45
CA LYS A 317 -5.43 2.65 21.36
C LYS A 317 -5.03 4.07 21.76
N ALA A 318 -4.28 4.21 22.85
CA ALA A 318 -3.75 5.49 23.30
C ALA A 318 -2.81 6.12 22.28
N THR A 319 -1.87 5.35 21.70
CA THR A 319 -0.99 5.81 20.63
C THR A 319 -1.77 6.35 19.44
N ALA A 320 -2.78 5.61 18.99
CA ALA A 320 -3.60 6.03 17.86
C ALA A 320 -4.43 7.30 18.18
N ARG A 321 -5.13 7.32 19.33
CA ARG A 321 -6.00 8.46 19.73
C ARG A 321 -5.23 9.73 20.00
N GLU A 322 -4.16 9.62 20.78
CA GLU A 322 -3.38 10.76 21.26
C GLU A 322 -2.24 11.13 20.30
N ARG A 323 -2.05 10.37 19.22
CA ARG A 323 -1.03 10.59 18.19
C ARG A 323 0.37 10.62 18.79
N LEU A 324 0.64 9.68 19.68
CA LEU A 324 1.90 9.63 20.40
C LEU A 324 3.03 9.32 19.42
N SER A 325 4.15 10.04 19.55
CA SER A 325 5.42 9.55 19.01
C SER A 325 5.89 8.33 19.80
N VAL A 326 6.91 7.61 19.29
CA VAL A 326 7.48 6.47 20.02
C VAL A 326 8.00 6.90 21.40
N ASP A 327 8.57 8.10 21.52
CA ASP A 327 9.05 8.63 22.80
C ASP A 327 7.90 9.07 23.72
N GLY A 328 6.85 9.69 23.16
CA GLY A 328 5.63 10.01 23.91
C GLY A 328 4.92 8.76 24.44
N LEU A 329 4.92 7.68 23.67
CA LEU A 329 4.42 6.37 24.12
C LEU A 329 5.25 5.84 25.29
N ARG A 330 6.59 5.88 25.21
CA ARG A 330 7.47 5.44 26.30
C ARG A 330 7.24 6.26 27.57
N GLU A 331 7.12 7.57 27.45
CA GLU A 331 6.83 8.45 28.57
C GLU A 331 5.48 8.12 29.21
N LYS A 332 4.44 7.91 28.38
CA LYS A 332 3.11 7.54 28.87
C LYS A 332 3.13 6.19 29.60
N ILE A 333 3.80 5.17 29.05
CA ILE A 333 3.97 3.87 29.71
C ILE A 333 4.63 4.06 31.07
N ARG A 334 5.74 4.82 31.13
CA ARG A 334 6.46 5.09 32.39
C ARG A 334 5.55 5.72 33.44
N ASN A 335 4.78 6.74 33.06
CA ASN A 335 3.87 7.43 33.99
C ASN A 335 2.81 6.48 34.57
N TYR A 336 2.30 5.53 33.79
CA TYR A 336 1.33 4.53 34.26
C TYR A 336 1.96 3.47 35.16
N VAL A 337 3.19 3.03 34.83
CA VAL A 337 3.97 2.10 35.65
C VAL A 337 4.31 2.73 37.00
N ASP A 338 4.79 3.97 37.00
CA ASP A 338 5.13 4.72 38.22
C ASP A 338 3.90 4.97 39.12
N ALA A 339 2.73 5.16 38.51
CA ALA A 339 1.45 5.28 39.20
C ALA A 339 0.88 3.94 39.70
N GLY A 340 1.51 2.79 39.38
CA GLY A 340 1.07 1.47 39.80
C GLY A 340 -0.26 1.03 39.18
N VAL A 341 -0.60 1.55 37.99
CA VAL A 341 -1.86 1.24 37.30
C VAL A 341 -1.87 -0.23 36.85
N LYS A 342 -2.94 -0.95 37.19
CA LYS A 342 -3.17 -2.33 36.72
C LYS A 342 -4.17 -2.33 35.57
N PHE A 343 -3.84 -3.06 34.51
CA PHE A 343 -4.71 -3.28 33.36
C PHE A 343 -5.43 -4.62 33.52
N ASN A 344 -6.73 -4.59 33.80
CA ASN A 344 -7.60 -5.77 34.00
C ASN A 344 -8.91 -5.63 33.21
N SER A 345 -9.46 -6.75 32.75
CA SER A 345 -10.63 -6.82 31.85
C SER A 345 -11.83 -6.00 32.31
N ASP A 346 -12.07 -5.93 33.62
CA ASP A 346 -13.22 -5.27 34.23
C ASP A 346 -13.15 -3.74 34.17
N ASN A 347 -11.95 -3.17 34.01
CA ASN A 347 -11.70 -1.73 33.82
C ASN A 347 -11.57 -1.34 32.33
N LEU A 348 -11.69 -2.33 31.42
CA LEU A 348 -11.41 -2.20 29.99
C LEU A 348 -12.64 -2.57 29.13
N THR A 349 -13.85 -2.51 29.68
CA THR A 349 -15.12 -2.81 28.97
C THR A 349 -15.34 -2.00 27.68
N ASP A 350 -14.57 -0.93 27.46
CA ASP A 350 -14.57 -0.08 26.26
C ASP A 350 -13.51 -0.50 25.18
N MET A 351 -12.81 -1.61 25.39
CA MET A 351 -11.69 -2.09 24.55
C MET A 351 -12.07 -3.13 23.50
N THR A 352 -13.22 -3.80 23.62
CA THR A 352 -13.75 -4.69 22.57
C THR A 352 -14.31 -3.92 21.36
N ASP A 353 -14.47 -2.60 21.48
CA ASP A 353 -15.08 -1.70 20.50
C ASP A 353 -14.07 -0.88 19.69
N ILE A 354 -12.81 -1.34 19.52
CA ILE A 354 -11.87 -0.68 18.59
C ILE A 354 -12.42 -0.67 17.15
N PHE A 355 -13.47 -1.43 16.81
CA PHE A 355 -14.01 -1.49 15.43
C PHE A 355 -15.55 -1.60 15.32
N LYS A 356 -16.33 -1.44 16.40
CA LYS A 356 -17.78 -1.64 16.33
C LYS A 356 -18.54 -0.32 16.27
N ILE A 357 -18.91 0.09 15.05
CA ILE A 357 -20.24 0.65 14.80
C ILE A 357 -20.81 -0.08 13.59
N ILE A 358 -21.76 -1.01 13.81
CA ILE A 358 -22.53 -1.64 12.72
C ILE A 358 -23.75 -0.77 12.48
N PHE A 359 -23.84 -0.14 11.31
CA PHE A 359 -25.10 0.42 10.84
C PHE A 359 -25.83 -0.61 9.98
N GLN A 360 -27.14 -0.74 10.21
CA GLN A 360 -28.05 -1.46 9.32
C GLN A 360 -28.82 -0.42 8.51
N GLU A 361 -28.57 -0.37 7.19
CA GLU A 361 -29.45 0.36 6.29
C GLU A 361 -30.45 -0.65 5.70
N GLN A 362 -31.74 -0.48 6.02
CA GLN A 362 -32.81 -1.21 5.35
C GLN A 362 -33.11 -0.50 4.04
N LYS A 363 -32.75 -1.11 2.91
CA LYS A 363 -33.23 -0.66 1.60
C LYS A 363 -34.34 -1.56 1.12
N THR A 364 -35.51 -0.95 0.98
CA THR A 364 -36.66 -1.55 0.33
C THR A 364 -36.53 -1.33 -1.18
N LEU A 365 -36.15 -2.36 -1.93
CA LEU A 365 -36.13 -2.28 -3.40
C LEU A 365 -37.39 -2.97 -3.94
N LYS A 366 -38.24 -2.22 -4.63
CA LYS A 366 -39.38 -2.77 -5.39
C LYS A 366 -38.91 -3.17 -6.79
N SER A 367 -39.02 -4.45 -7.12
CA SER A 367 -38.85 -4.94 -8.48
C SER A 367 -39.91 -6.01 -8.78
N ARG A 368 -40.63 -5.83 -9.90
CA ARG A 368 -41.64 -6.76 -10.44
C ARG A 368 -42.66 -7.28 -9.40
N GLY A 369 -43.27 -6.36 -8.65
CA GLY A 369 -44.37 -6.70 -7.72
C GLY A 369 -43.96 -7.32 -6.39
N ASN A 370 -42.68 -7.66 -6.19
CA ASN A 370 -42.17 -8.18 -4.93
C ASN A 370 -41.40 -7.09 -4.16
N ILE A 371 -41.64 -7.02 -2.85
CA ILE A 371 -40.87 -6.20 -1.91
C ILE A 371 -39.71 -7.08 -1.44
N VAL A 372 -38.48 -6.70 -1.81
CA VAL A 372 -37.28 -7.34 -1.26
C VAL A 372 -36.69 -6.39 -0.22
N GLU A 373 -36.73 -6.80 1.04
CA GLU A 373 -36.04 -6.11 2.13
C GLU A 373 -34.60 -6.64 2.20
N GLY A 374 -33.66 -5.83 1.72
CA GLY A 374 -32.24 -6.10 1.90
C GLY A 374 -31.73 -5.34 3.12
N THR A 375 -31.19 -6.07 4.11
CA THR A 375 -30.39 -5.45 5.18
C THR A 375 -28.94 -5.44 4.72
N THR A 376 -28.40 -4.27 4.38
CA THR A 376 -26.96 -4.12 4.16
C THR A 376 -26.31 -3.68 5.46
N GLN A 377 -25.41 -4.51 5.99
CA GLN A 377 -24.62 -4.20 7.17
C GLN A 377 -23.37 -3.45 6.73
N TYR A 378 -23.14 -2.26 7.28
CA TYR A 378 -21.91 -1.51 7.10
C TYR A 378 -21.08 -1.59 8.38
N ILE A 379 -19.79 -1.92 8.25
CA ILE A 379 -18.81 -1.77 9.34
C ILE A 379 -18.28 -0.33 9.25
N LYS A 380 -18.71 0.53 10.18
CA LYS A 380 -18.06 1.83 10.39
C LYS A 380 -16.89 1.59 11.34
N TYR A 381 -15.68 1.79 10.83
CA TYR A 381 -14.46 1.73 11.63
C TYR A 381 -14.55 2.72 12.80
N SER A 382 -13.92 2.43 13.95
CA SER A 382 -13.91 3.37 15.08
C SER A 382 -13.21 4.69 14.71
N GLU A 383 -13.44 5.74 15.50
CA GLU A 383 -12.71 7.02 15.37
C GLU A 383 -11.19 6.81 15.31
N ASP A 384 -10.67 5.78 15.99
CA ASP A 384 -9.23 5.47 16.08
C ASP A 384 -8.64 5.08 14.72
N VAL A 385 -9.45 4.45 13.86
CA VAL A 385 -9.09 4.11 12.48
C VAL A 385 -9.21 5.32 11.56
N LEU A 386 -10.09 6.27 11.87
CA LEU A 386 -10.22 7.52 11.11
C LEU A 386 -9.06 8.49 11.41
N ILE A 387 -8.37 8.33 12.55
CA ILE A 387 -7.15 9.09 12.91
C ILE A 387 -5.91 8.61 12.11
N THR A 388 -6.02 7.52 11.34
CA THR A 388 -4.88 6.87 10.62
C THR A 388 -4.22 7.69 9.52
N ASN A 389 -4.79 8.82 9.10
CA ASN A 389 -4.16 9.72 8.12
C ASN A 389 -2.93 10.46 8.68
N LEU A 390 -2.57 10.22 9.94
CA LEU A 390 -1.51 10.92 10.67
C LEU A 390 -0.39 9.99 11.14
N LEU A 391 -0.32 8.78 10.59
CA LEU A 391 0.85 7.94 10.79
C LEU A 391 2.10 8.69 10.32
N PRO A 392 3.22 8.60 11.08
CA PRO A 392 4.50 9.08 10.60
C PRO A 392 4.80 8.50 9.22
N ASN A 393 5.47 9.29 8.39
CA ASN A 393 5.82 8.89 7.04
C ASN A 393 6.55 7.54 7.04
N ILE A 394 6.01 6.55 6.33
CA ILE A 394 6.55 5.19 6.34
C ILE A 394 7.98 5.12 5.79
N PHE A 395 8.39 6.08 4.97
CA PHE A 395 9.76 6.17 4.44
C PHE A 395 10.79 6.62 5.49
N GLN A 396 10.34 7.19 6.60
CA GLN A 396 11.20 7.51 7.76
C GLN A 396 11.35 6.30 8.70
N ASN A 397 10.49 5.28 8.57
CA ASN A 397 10.60 4.05 9.34
C ASN A 397 11.81 3.25 8.87
N LYS A 398 12.80 3.07 9.75
CA LYS A 398 14.06 2.36 9.44
C LYS A 398 13.87 0.89 9.03
N TYR A 399 12.73 0.27 9.32
CA TYR A 399 12.41 -1.10 8.96
C TYR A 399 11.68 -1.22 7.61
N PHE A 400 11.33 -0.07 7.02
CA PHE A 400 10.81 0.02 5.67
C PHE A 400 11.95 0.30 4.68
N PRO A 401 11.91 -0.26 3.46
CA PRO A 401 11.01 -1.35 3.04
C PRO A 401 11.41 -2.69 3.67
N LEU A 402 10.59 -3.72 3.46
CA LEU A 402 10.83 -5.06 4.02
C LEU A 402 12.20 -5.65 3.62
N ILE A 403 12.65 -5.39 2.38
CA ILE A 403 13.94 -5.81 1.82
C ILE A 403 14.69 -4.54 1.44
N GLN A 404 15.89 -4.32 1.97
CA GLN A 404 16.67 -3.08 1.81
C GLN A 404 17.74 -3.13 0.73
#